data_AF-A0A3Q8I5V0-F1
#
_entry.id   AF-A0A3Q8I5V0-F1
#
_cell.length_a   1.000
_cell.length_b   1.000
_cell.length_c   1.000
_cell.angle_alpha   90.00
_cell.angle_beta   90.00
_cell.angle_gamma   90.00
#
_symmetry.space_group_name_H-M   'P 1'
#
loop_
_entity.id
_entity.type
_entity.pdbx_description
1 polymer ?
#
loop_
_entity_poly.entity_id
_entity_poly.type
_entity_poly.pdbx_seq_one_letter_code
_entity_poly.pdbx_strand_id
1 'polypeptide(L)'
;MNEINFYKLPRAIQDGVIEAFRGRFAPAPIVSRFGTRHTIVAWLAVSAAAGLLLAALCAAGFGDVNSALALHPTAAAAAYVLLAATTVIGVLRALAYNADLITLPFTPGLFVFPANLVDARDHRLRVFSLAELSRVSATPRGAVVLTFGGTQHAFPLEDPARSGDVIREVEAACSRMKAKPDPAELRRLDPFEPPAIESPFASPIPLSREVPGWHSYAWLLAAAVGVALGLGLFVLRNRMSDARMYAAARERDDVAAYQSYLTRGRGHGDAVSQVLLPRAELRLAAARGSVEAIDDFIRAYPTTGIQAEVAAARRAALAAELERAREVGTLAALLAFAERYPKHGLDKAFNDARHTLYVRALDRYKSEMPEGSEQNADFARRLLAYAERVGPRSTPQGLRGPAVQVRFRRLPSQDLERADDIVRKIPMFSGGASLPSRYVDATRLDPQEKRTATALAEGLARGFQPELVTFEPGPPFEGSAEEQLSVTSPSLVVSYRVEPSGIAHASKKPQIIIMGLKFFFKAEFILPGDAEPLLMSHKSARRVPAGLIQQQTPSPRPGILEAIVYEAMMREAFIDVGERYLSKWFRKRDEPK
;
A
#
# COMPACT_ATOMS: atom_id res chain seq x y z
N MET A 1 40.30 -55.47 52.56
CA MET A 1 39.54 -55.32 51.29
C MET A 1 40.42 -55.73 50.12
N ASN A 2 39.99 -56.73 49.34
CA ASN A 2 40.67 -57.19 48.12
C ASN A 2 39.79 -56.94 46.90
N GLU A 3 40.37 -56.48 45.79
CA GLU A 3 39.66 -56.29 44.51
C GLU A 3 40.00 -57.43 43.56
N ILE A 4 38.98 -58.17 43.12
CA ILE A 4 39.10 -59.34 42.26
C ILE A 4 38.36 -59.05 40.95
N ASN A 5 39.01 -59.26 39.81
CA ASN A 5 38.33 -59.20 38.52
C ASN A 5 37.75 -60.57 38.18
N PHE A 6 36.42 -60.68 38.14
CA PHE A 6 35.72 -61.94 37.90
C PHE A 6 36.18 -62.63 36.60
N TYR A 7 36.34 -61.88 35.52
CA TYR A 7 36.74 -62.44 34.21
C TYR A 7 38.21 -62.88 34.13
N LYS A 8 39.02 -62.56 35.15
CA LYS A 8 40.41 -63.04 35.25
C LYS A 8 40.55 -64.28 36.13
N LEU A 9 39.46 -64.73 36.78
CA LEU A 9 39.46 -65.93 37.60
C LEU A 9 39.51 -67.19 36.72
N PRO A 10 40.13 -68.28 37.21
CA PRO A 10 40.00 -69.61 36.60
C PRO A 10 38.52 -69.99 36.45
N ARG A 11 38.21 -70.71 35.38
CA ARG A 11 36.85 -71.09 35.01
C ARG A 11 36.11 -71.89 36.09
N ALA A 12 36.81 -72.78 36.80
CA ALA A 12 36.26 -73.52 37.93
C ALA A 12 35.78 -72.60 39.08
N ILE A 13 36.52 -71.52 39.35
CA ILE A 13 36.17 -70.53 40.37
C ILE A 13 35.01 -69.65 39.87
N GLN A 14 35.00 -69.26 38.60
CA GLN A 14 33.90 -68.50 38.01
C GLN A 14 32.55 -69.21 38.14
N ASP A 15 32.50 -70.50 37.81
CA ASP A 15 31.27 -71.29 37.91
C ASP A 15 30.84 -71.48 39.38
N GLY A 16 31.79 -71.74 40.28
CA GLY A 16 31.53 -71.80 41.72
C GLY A 16 30.94 -70.50 42.28
N VAL A 17 31.53 -69.36 41.92
CA VAL A 17 31.05 -68.02 42.32
C VAL A 17 29.65 -67.71 41.75
N ILE A 18 29.39 -68.05 40.48
CA ILE A 18 28.06 -67.86 39.87
C ILE A 18 27.00 -68.67 40.61
N GLU A 19 27.28 -69.95 40.87
CA GLU A 19 26.34 -70.84 41.55
C GLU A 19 26.14 -70.48 43.03
N ALA A 20 27.19 -69.98 43.70
CA ALA A 20 27.13 -69.40 45.03
C ALA A 20 26.25 -68.14 45.06
N PHE A 21 26.39 -67.21 44.12
CA PHE A 21 25.52 -66.03 44.02
C PHE A 21 24.05 -66.38 43.74
N ARG A 22 23.78 -67.52 43.08
CA ARG A 22 22.44 -68.04 42.85
C ARG A 22 21.86 -68.77 44.07
N GLY A 23 22.66 -69.01 45.11
CA GLY A 23 22.28 -69.78 46.30
C GLY A 23 21.98 -71.26 46.01
N ARG A 24 22.46 -71.79 44.89
CA ARG A 24 22.19 -73.18 44.45
C ARG A 24 23.18 -74.18 45.03
N PHE A 25 24.38 -73.72 45.38
CA PHE A 25 25.45 -74.52 45.96
C PHE A 25 26.12 -73.77 47.12
N ALA A 26 26.64 -74.52 48.10
CA ALA A 26 27.38 -73.94 49.22
C ALA A 26 28.76 -73.41 48.74
N PRO A 27 29.19 -72.23 49.22
CA PRO A 27 28.52 -71.37 50.21
C PRO A 27 27.36 -70.56 49.62
N ALA A 28 26.20 -70.60 50.28
CA ALA A 28 25.07 -69.74 49.97
C ALA A 28 25.17 -68.39 50.72
N PRO A 29 24.65 -67.28 50.16
CA PRO A 29 24.67 -65.99 50.83
C PRO A 29 23.70 -65.99 52.02
N ILE A 30 24.19 -65.52 53.18
CA ILE A 30 23.41 -65.30 54.41
C ILE A 30 22.38 -64.17 54.19
N VAL A 31 22.81 -63.09 53.53
CA VAL A 31 21.95 -61.99 53.13
C VAL A 31 22.46 -61.35 51.85
N SER A 32 21.52 -60.94 50.99
CA SER A 32 21.83 -60.28 49.71
C SER A 32 21.02 -58.99 49.54
N ARG A 33 21.64 -57.98 48.94
CA ARG A 33 20.99 -56.74 48.51
C ARG A 33 21.29 -56.51 47.03
N PHE A 34 20.27 -56.60 46.19
CA PHE A 34 20.44 -56.34 44.76
C PHE A 34 20.72 -54.86 44.47
N GLY A 35 21.58 -54.62 43.49
CA GLY A 35 21.96 -53.29 43.04
C GLY A 35 20.80 -52.59 42.35
N THR A 36 20.60 -51.31 42.66
CA THR A 36 19.62 -50.46 41.98
C THR A 36 20.24 -49.80 40.75
N ARG A 37 19.45 -49.63 39.69
CA ARG A 37 19.88 -49.01 38.42
C ARG A 37 19.90 -47.47 38.47
N HIS A 38 20.14 -46.86 39.62
CA HIS A 38 20.05 -45.39 39.79
C HIS A 38 20.97 -44.63 38.83
N THR A 39 22.14 -45.16 38.50
CA THR A 39 23.06 -44.54 37.54
C THR A 39 22.46 -44.41 36.14
N ILE A 40 21.74 -45.43 35.67
CA ILE A 40 21.04 -45.39 34.37
C ILE A 40 19.96 -44.30 34.43
N VAL A 41 19.14 -44.31 35.48
CA VAL A 41 18.06 -43.34 35.66
C VAL A 41 18.62 -41.92 35.74
N ALA A 42 19.73 -41.69 36.43
CA ALA A 42 20.39 -40.40 36.53
C ALA A 42 20.87 -39.89 35.16
N TRP A 43 21.55 -40.72 34.36
CA TRP A 43 22.00 -40.33 33.02
C TRP A 43 20.85 -40.07 32.05
N LEU A 44 19.78 -40.87 32.12
CA LEU A 44 18.58 -40.62 31.34
C LEU A 44 17.86 -39.34 31.78
N ALA A 45 17.82 -39.04 33.07
CA ALA A 45 17.25 -37.79 33.59
C ALA A 45 18.04 -36.57 33.12
N VAL A 46 19.39 -36.63 33.15
CA VAL A 46 20.25 -35.58 32.59
C VAL A 46 20.01 -35.39 31.09
N SER A 47 19.92 -36.49 30.34
CA SER A 47 19.63 -36.46 28.91
C SER A 47 18.26 -35.82 28.62
N ALA A 48 17.23 -36.20 29.37
CA ALA A 48 15.89 -35.66 29.24
C ALA A 48 15.84 -34.18 29.57
N ALA A 49 16.50 -33.74 30.66
CA ALA A 49 16.59 -32.33 31.02
C ALA A 49 17.29 -31.51 29.93
N ALA A 50 18.42 -31.99 29.41
CA ALA A 50 19.13 -31.33 28.31
C ALA A 50 18.29 -31.27 27.02
N GLY A 51 17.56 -32.35 26.70
CA GLY A 51 16.67 -32.39 25.54
C GLY A 51 15.49 -31.43 25.66
N LEU A 52 14.88 -31.31 26.85
CA LEU A 52 13.83 -30.33 27.12
C LEU A 52 14.34 -28.89 27.02
N LEU A 53 15.53 -28.61 27.54
CA LEU A 53 16.17 -27.30 27.38
C LEU A 53 16.48 -26.99 25.92
N LEU A 54 16.94 -27.97 25.14
CA LEU A 54 17.16 -27.82 23.70
C LEU A 54 15.85 -27.54 22.95
N ALA A 55 14.76 -28.23 23.30
CA ALA A 55 13.44 -27.99 22.73
C ALA A 55 12.91 -26.60 23.10
N ALA A 56 13.06 -26.18 24.36
CA ALA A 56 12.70 -24.84 24.81
C ALA A 56 13.50 -23.76 24.09
N LEU A 57 14.81 -23.98 23.88
CA LEU A 57 15.66 -23.11 23.08
C LEU A 57 15.16 -23.04 21.63
N CYS A 58 14.82 -24.17 21.01
CA CYS A 58 14.24 -24.17 19.66
C CYS A 58 12.93 -23.37 19.56
N ALA A 59 12.08 -23.47 20.56
CA ALA A 59 10.77 -22.80 20.61
C ALA A 59 10.87 -21.29 20.93
N ALA A 60 11.89 -20.87 21.70
CA ALA A 60 12.05 -19.49 22.13
C ALA A 60 12.09 -18.53 20.93
N GLY A 61 11.11 -17.62 20.84
CA GLY A 61 11.01 -16.62 19.78
C GLY A 61 10.74 -17.16 18.36
N PHE A 62 10.46 -18.46 18.20
CA PHE A 62 10.34 -19.07 16.88
C PHE A 62 9.24 -18.42 16.01
N GLY A 63 9.64 -17.83 14.88
CA GLY A 63 8.74 -17.22 13.90
C GLY A 63 8.09 -15.90 14.31
N ASP A 64 8.42 -15.36 15.49
CA ASP A 64 7.86 -14.08 15.95
C ASP A 64 8.71 -12.90 15.46
N VAL A 65 8.14 -12.11 14.53
CA VAL A 65 8.80 -10.94 13.97
C VAL A 65 9.17 -9.89 15.04
N ASN A 66 8.47 -9.87 16.17
CA ASN A 66 8.70 -8.93 17.26
C ASN A 66 9.65 -9.45 18.35
N SER A 67 10.07 -10.73 18.30
CA SER A 67 11.04 -11.29 19.24
C SER A 67 12.49 -11.09 18.81
N ALA A 68 13.38 -10.67 19.72
CA ALA A 68 14.83 -10.60 19.46
C ALA A 68 15.45 -12.01 19.32
N LEU A 69 14.75 -13.04 19.79
CA LEU A 69 15.16 -14.44 19.69
C LEU A 69 14.66 -15.09 18.40
N ALA A 70 14.00 -14.36 17.50
CA ALA A 70 13.45 -14.92 16.27
C ALA A 70 14.51 -15.56 15.39
N LEU A 71 15.68 -14.93 15.28
CA LEU A 71 16.88 -15.54 14.71
C LEU A 71 17.95 -15.60 15.79
N HIS A 72 18.41 -16.80 16.07
CA HIS A 72 19.46 -16.98 17.06
C HIS A 72 20.80 -16.53 16.49
N PRO A 73 21.60 -15.75 17.24
CA PRO A 73 22.93 -15.34 16.81
C PRO A 73 23.85 -16.56 16.68
N THR A 74 24.94 -16.43 15.92
CA THR A 74 25.92 -17.50 15.73
C THR A 74 26.50 -18.01 17.06
N ALA A 75 26.63 -17.14 18.07
CA ALA A 75 27.05 -17.54 19.42
C ALA A 75 26.11 -18.56 20.07
N ALA A 76 24.81 -18.54 19.75
CA ALA A 76 23.86 -19.51 20.28
C ALA A 76 24.11 -20.93 19.75
N ALA A 77 24.80 -21.10 18.62
CA ALA A 77 25.15 -22.42 18.09
C ALA A 77 25.94 -23.26 19.11
N ALA A 78 26.77 -22.62 19.95
CA ALA A 78 27.48 -23.31 21.02
C ALA A 78 26.52 -23.92 22.06
N ALA A 79 25.42 -23.23 22.40
CA ALA A 79 24.41 -23.75 23.32
C ALA A 79 23.65 -24.94 22.72
N TYR A 80 23.34 -24.90 21.41
CA TYR A 80 22.74 -26.03 20.70
C TYR A 80 23.65 -27.25 20.71
N VAL A 81 24.94 -27.07 20.39
CA VAL A 81 25.95 -28.13 20.39
C VAL A 81 26.11 -28.72 21.79
N LEU A 82 26.23 -27.87 22.83
CA LEU A 82 26.41 -28.33 24.20
C LEU A 82 25.21 -29.15 24.70
N LEU A 83 23.99 -28.67 24.47
CA LEU A 83 22.78 -29.37 24.89
C LEU A 83 22.59 -30.67 24.12
N ALA A 84 22.76 -30.66 22.79
CA ALA A 84 22.68 -31.86 21.97
C ALA A 84 23.75 -32.90 22.37
N ALA A 85 25.00 -32.48 22.58
CA ALA A 85 26.06 -33.37 23.05
C ALA A 85 25.74 -33.94 24.43
N THR A 86 25.20 -33.14 25.35
CA THR A 86 24.82 -33.60 26.69
C THR A 86 23.71 -34.66 26.63
N THR A 87 22.69 -34.45 25.79
CA THR A 87 21.64 -35.44 25.53
C THR A 87 22.24 -36.75 25.01
N VAL A 88 23.08 -36.69 23.98
CA VAL A 88 23.70 -37.89 23.38
C VAL A 88 24.64 -38.60 24.37
N ILE A 89 25.45 -37.85 25.13
CA ILE A 89 26.34 -38.43 26.17
C ILE A 89 25.50 -39.17 27.22
N GLY A 90 24.41 -38.56 27.70
CA GLY A 90 23.56 -39.18 28.73
C GLY A 90 22.95 -40.50 28.24
N VAL A 91 22.42 -40.54 27.01
CA VAL A 91 21.90 -41.79 26.41
C VAL A 91 23.01 -42.82 26.25
N LEU A 92 24.15 -42.45 25.66
CA LEU A 92 25.26 -43.38 25.44
C LEU A 92 25.86 -43.91 26.74
N ARG A 93 25.94 -43.10 27.81
CA ARG A 93 26.39 -43.54 29.14
C ARG A 93 25.39 -44.48 29.80
N ALA A 94 24.09 -44.20 29.67
CA ALA A 94 23.04 -45.11 30.15
C ALA A 94 23.10 -46.47 29.44
N LEU A 95 23.27 -46.47 28.12
CA LEU A 95 23.45 -47.69 27.31
C LEU A 95 24.74 -48.42 27.65
N ALA A 96 25.85 -47.70 27.84
CA ALA A 96 27.15 -48.28 28.20
C ALA A 96 27.07 -48.99 29.55
N TYR A 97 26.47 -48.35 30.56
CA TYR A 97 26.27 -48.95 31.88
C TYR A 97 25.31 -50.15 31.82
N ASN A 98 24.25 -50.06 31.01
CA ASN A 98 23.35 -51.19 30.81
C ASN A 98 24.02 -52.37 30.12
N ALA A 99 24.89 -52.12 29.13
CA ALA A 99 25.70 -53.15 28.49
C ALA A 99 26.62 -53.83 29.51
N ASP A 100 27.29 -53.07 30.37
CA ASP A 100 28.12 -53.62 31.44
C ASP A 100 27.31 -54.53 32.37
N LEU A 101 26.10 -54.12 32.78
CA LEU A 101 25.23 -54.94 33.62
C LEU A 101 24.77 -56.23 32.93
N ILE A 102 24.45 -56.19 31.63
CA ILE A 102 24.00 -57.36 30.87
C ILE A 102 25.14 -58.38 30.70
N THR A 103 26.40 -57.91 30.65
CA THR A 103 27.55 -58.82 30.52
C THR A 103 27.83 -59.63 31.79
N LEU A 104 27.33 -59.22 32.95
CA LEU A 104 27.55 -59.92 34.21
C LEU A 104 26.79 -61.26 34.22
N PRO A 105 27.46 -62.39 34.52
CA PRO A 105 26.81 -63.70 34.58
C PRO A 105 26.02 -63.94 35.88
N PHE A 106 26.02 -62.96 36.78
CA PHE A 106 25.35 -62.97 38.08
C PHE A 106 24.54 -61.68 38.28
N THR A 107 23.57 -61.71 39.19
CA THR A 107 22.76 -60.53 39.52
C THR A 107 23.61 -59.52 40.28
N PRO A 108 23.73 -58.26 39.81
CA PRO A 108 24.57 -57.26 40.47
C PRO A 108 24.03 -56.91 41.86
N GLY A 109 24.89 -56.88 42.88
CA GLY A 109 24.46 -56.65 44.26
C GLY A 109 25.57 -56.78 45.31
N LEU A 110 25.19 -56.63 46.56
CA LEU A 110 26.02 -56.92 47.73
C LEU A 110 25.58 -58.26 48.32
N PHE A 111 26.52 -59.16 48.57
CA PHE A 111 26.26 -60.50 49.08
C PHE A 111 27.12 -60.75 50.32
N VAL A 112 26.52 -61.26 51.39
CA VAL A 112 27.25 -61.69 52.59
C VAL A 112 27.35 -63.21 52.55
N PHE A 113 28.53 -63.73 52.31
CA PHE A 113 28.84 -65.16 52.44
C PHE A 113 29.46 -65.44 53.82
N PRO A 114 29.48 -66.71 54.26
CA PRO A 114 30.06 -67.09 55.54
C PRO A 114 31.54 -66.72 55.73
N ALA A 115 32.33 -66.60 54.66
CA ALA A 115 33.71 -66.11 54.74
C ALA A 115 33.83 -64.59 54.52
N ASN A 116 33.06 -64.04 53.59
CA ASN A 116 33.32 -62.71 53.02
C ASN A 116 32.02 -61.94 52.69
N LEU A 117 32.06 -60.62 52.85
CA LEU A 117 31.16 -59.70 52.18
C LEU A 117 31.69 -59.40 50.77
N VAL A 118 30.89 -59.65 49.75
CA VAL A 118 31.24 -59.42 48.34
C VAL A 118 30.36 -58.33 47.74
N ASP A 119 30.97 -57.24 47.33
CA ASP A 119 30.36 -56.21 46.50
C ASP A 119 30.51 -56.60 45.02
N ALA A 120 29.45 -57.17 44.47
CA ALA A 120 29.35 -57.66 43.10
C ALA A 120 28.47 -56.73 42.23
N ARG A 121 28.51 -55.42 42.47
CA ARG A 121 27.78 -54.42 41.65
C ARG A 121 28.42 -54.18 40.27
N ASP A 122 29.66 -54.61 40.07
CA ASP A 122 30.42 -54.54 38.82
C ASP A 122 31.27 -55.82 38.67
N HIS A 123 31.88 -56.03 37.51
CA HIS A 123 32.80 -57.15 37.22
C HIS A 123 34.04 -57.19 38.12
N ARG A 124 34.36 -56.05 38.76
CA ARG A 124 35.39 -55.95 39.79
C ARG A 124 34.75 -56.15 41.16
N LEU A 125 34.85 -57.38 41.64
CA LEU A 125 34.32 -57.81 42.92
C LEU A 125 35.19 -57.23 44.04
N ARG A 126 34.60 -56.47 44.96
CA ARG A 126 35.31 -56.02 46.16
C ARG A 126 34.95 -56.94 47.30
N VAL A 127 35.96 -57.61 47.83
CA VAL A 127 35.82 -58.66 48.85
C VAL A 127 36.33 -58.13 50.18
N PHE A 128 35.48 -58.18 51.19
CA PHE A 128 35.78 -57.81 52.57
C PHE A 128 35.69 -59.07 53.43
N SER A 129 36.78 -59.44 54.11
CA SER A 129 36.78 -60.63 54.95
C SER A 129 35.92 -60.42 56.18
N LEU A 130 35.08 -61.40 56.53
CA LEU A 130 34.32 -61.33 57.79
C LEU A 130 35.23 -61.42 59.03
N ALA A 131 36.48 -61.87 58.90
CA ALA A 131 37.45 -61.80 60.00
C ALA A 131 37.76 -60.34 60.41
N GLU A 132 37.66 -59.40 59.46
CA GLU A 132 37.88 -57.95 59.66
C GLU A 132 36.60 -57.21 60.14
N LEU A 133 35.49 -57.93 60.34
CA LEU A 133 34.22 -57.35 60.76
C LEU A 133 34.33 -56.75 62.15
N SER A 134 34.08 -55.45 62.25
CA SER A 134 34.22 -54.69 63.49
C SER A 134 32.92 -54.64 64.29
N ARG A 135 31.77 -54.46 63.61
CA ARG A 135 30.47 -54.37 64.26
C ARG A 135 29.34 -54.85 63.35
N VAL A 136 28.38 -55.56 63.94
CA VAL A 136 27.09 -55.92 63.35
C VAL A 136 26.00 -55.24 64.17
N SER A 137 25.02 -54.60 63.53
CA SER A 137 23.91 -53.96 64.23
C SER A 137 22.64 -53.94 63.38
N ALA A 138 21.47 -53.98 64.02
CA ALA A 138 20.20 -53.68 63.36
C ALA A 138 19.88 -52.17 63.45
N THR A 139 19.40 -51.60 62.36
CA THR A 139 18.76 -50.27 62.39
C THR A 139 17.34 -50.36 62.94
N PRO A 140 16.75 -49.26 63.46
CA PRO A 140 15.36 -49.24 63.92
C PRO A 140 14.32 -49.62 62.84
N ARG A 141 14.70 -49.56 61.56
CA ARG A 141 13.89 -49.95 60.41
C ARG A 141 14.10 -51.40 59.96
N GLY A 142 14.81 -52.22 60.74
CA GLY A 142 15.02 -53.65 60.47
C GLY A 142 16.16 -53.98 59.50
N ALA A 143 16.94 -53.00 59.03
CA ALA A 143 18.09 -53.27 58.16
C ALA A 143 19.32 -53.69 58.97
N VAL A 144 20.01 -54.74 58.54
CA VAL A 144 21.27 -55.21 59.14
C VAL A 144 22.43 -54.40 58.57
N VAL A 145 23.25 -53.82 59.43
CA VAL A 145 24.40 -52.98 59.07
C VAL A 145 25.69 -53.68 59.50
N LEU A 146 26.55 -53.93 58.53
CA LEU A 146 27.89 -54.49 58.73
C LEU A 146 28.92 -53.37 58.63
N THR A 147 29.80 -53.26 59.63
CA THR A 147 30.85 -52.24 59.68
C THR A 147 32.23 -52.86 59.60
N PHE A 148 33.02 -52.44 58.60
CA PHE A 148 34.40 -52.86 58.38
C PHE A 148 35.30 -51.62 58.37
N GLY A 149 36.18 -51.45 59.37
CA GLY A 149 37.22 -50.41 59.34
C GLY A 149 36.75 -48.98 59.01
N GLY A 150 35.50 -48.62 59.32
CA GLY A 150 34.89 -47.32 59.02
C GLY A 150 33.87 -47.30 57.85
N THR A 151 33.82 -48.32 57.00
CA THR A 151 32.80 -48.45 55.94
C THR A 151 31.59 -49.25 56.42
N GLN A 152 30.38 -48.73 56.19
CA GLN A 152 29.13 -49.37 56.57
C GLN A 152 28.37 -49.89 55.35
N HIS A 153 27.91 -51.13 55.43
CA HIS A 153 27.07 -51.77 54.41
C HIS A 153 25.73 -52.14 55.02
N ALA A 154 24.66 -51.51 54.55
CA ALA A 154 23.30 -51.74 55.03
C ALA A 154 22.52 -52.69 54.12
N PHE A 155 21.88 -53.67 54.73
CA PHE A 155 21.06 -54.72 54.12
C PHE A 155 19.62 -54.57 54.64
N PRO A 156 18.72 -53.90 53.88
CA PRO A 156 17.32 -53.90 54.23
C PRO A 156 16.76 -55.31 54.07
N LEU A 157 16.12 -55.83 55.12
CA LEU A 157 15.44 -57.12 55.09
C LEU A 157 13.96 -56.90 54.72
N GLU A 158 13.39 -57.84 53.96
CA GLU A 158 11.95 -57.85 53.66
C GLU A 158 11.11 -58.06 54.92
N ASP A 159 11.62 -58.88 55.86
CA ASP A 159 11.05 -59.09 57.18
C ASP A 159 12.00 -58.54 58.27
N PRO A 160 11.67 -57.38 58.88
CA PRO A 160 12.43 -56.79 59.98
C PRO A 160 12.61 -57.71 61.19
N ALA A 161 11.69 -58.65 61.44
CA ALA A 161 11.74 -59.56 62.59
C ALA A 161 12.91 -60.55 62.49
N ARG A 162 13.37 -60.86 61.27
CA ARG A 162 14.50 -61.76 61.01
C ARG A 162 15.88 -61.12 61.23
N SER A 163 15.93 -59.83 61.56
CA SER A 163 17.19 -59.12 61.78
C SER A 163 18.03 -59.77 62.88
N GLY A 164 17.43 -60.24 63.98
CA GLY A 164 18.15 -60.94 65.05
C GLY A 164 18.77 -62.26 64.60
N ASP A 165 18.07 -63.03 63.77
CA ASP A 165 18.57 -64.31 63.24
C ASP A 165 19.73 -64.12 62.27
N VAL A 166 19.62 -63.15 61.37
CA VAL A 166 20.68 -62.81 60.40
C VAL A 166 21.92 -62.29 61.12
N ILE A 167 21.76 -61.46 62.15
CA ILE A 167 22.89 -60.99 62.97
C ILE A 167 23.61 -62.17 63.62
N ARG A 168 22.87 -63.08 64.25
CA ARG A 168 23.43 -64.29 64.88
C ARG A 168 24.16 -65.17 63.88
N GLU A 169 23.63 -65.33 62.67
CA GLU A 169 24.26 -66.13 61.62
C GLU A 169 25.56 -65.48 61.11
N VAL A 170 25.57 -64.16 60.93
CA VAL A 170 26.77 -63.40 60.54
C VAL A 170 27.83 -63.38 61.66
N GLU A 171 27.43 -63.27 62.93
CA GLU A 171 28.34 -63.34 64.08
C GLU A 171 28.95 -64.74 64.25
N ALA A 172 28.15 -65.78 64.03
CA ALA A 172 28.63 -67.16 64.02
C ALA A 172 29.65 -67.40 62.89
N ALA A 173 29.35 -66.89 61.68
CA ALA A 173 30.26 -66.94 60.54
C ALA A 173 31.57 -66.15 60.79
N CYS A 174 31.47 -64.94 61.36
CA CYS A 174 32.63 -64.13 61.77
C CYS A 174 33.51 -64.86 62.79
N SER A 175 32.92 -65.51 63.79
CA SER A 175 33.65 -66.27 64.81
C SER A 175 34.41 -67.46 64.20
N ARG A 176 33.80 -68.16 63.24
CA ARG A 176 34.45 -69.26 62.48
C ARG A 176 35.64 -68.74 61.67
N MET A 177 35.49 -67.61 60.98
CA MET A 177 36.58 -67.03 60.20
C MET A 177 37.74 -66.53 61.08
N LYS A 178 37.47 -65.98 62.27
CA LYS A 178 38.51 -65.57 63.24
C LYS A 178 39.27 -66.75 63.82
N ALA A 179 38.63 -67.92 63.94
CA ALA A 179 39.26 -69.16 64.40
C ALA A 179 40.23 -69.79 63.40
N LYS A 180 40.36 -69.22 62.18
CA LYS A 180 41.20 -69.70 61.08
C LYS A 180 40.83 -71.14 60.68
N PRO A 181 39.72 -71.31 59.93
CA PRO A 181 39.22 -72.62 59.56
C PRO A 181 40.25 -73.40 58.73
N ASP A 182 40.15 -74.74 58.77
CA ASP A 182 41.02 -75.59 57.98
C ASP A 182 40.76 -75.42 56.45
N PRO A 183 41.67 -75.87 55.57
CA PRO A 183 41.51 -75.69 54.12
C PRO A 183 40.29 -76.41 53.51
N ALA A 184 39.67 -77.38 54.19
CA ALA A 184 38.48 -78.08 53.71
C ALA A 184 37.20 -77.35 54.14
N GLU A 185 37.20 -76.74 55.32
CA GLU A 185 36.16 -75.90 55.86
C GLU A 185 36.13 -74.54 55.16
N LEU A 186 37.29 -73.93 54.87
CA LEU A 186 37.38 -72.67 54.14
C LEU A 186 36.70 -72.77 52.76
N ARG A 187 36.86 -73.90 52.06
CA ARG A 187 36.15 -74.20 50.79
C ARG A 187 34.63 -74.22 50.89
N ARG A 188 34.08 -74.48 52.08
CA ARG A 188 32.62 -74.46 52.34
C ARG A 188 32.11 -73.08 52.74
N LEU A 189 33.00 -72.17 53.11
CA LEU A 189 32.68 -70.85 53.63
C LEU A 189 32.96 -69.73 52.62
N ASP A 190 33.99 -69.90 51.78
CA ASP A 190 34.45 -68.91 50.81
C ASP A 190 34.13 -69.31 49.36
N PRO A 191 33.33 -68.51 48.62
CA PRO A 191 33.00 -68.80 47.22
C PRO A 191 34.19 -68.67 46.26
N PHE A 192 35.33 -68.09 46.68
CA PHE A 192 36.52 -67.91 45.83
C PHE A 192 37.55 -69.03 45.93
N GLU A 193 37.36 -69.99 46.83
CA GLU A 193 38.24 -71.16 46.93
C GLU A 193 37.94 -72.17 45.81
N PRO A 194 38.97 -72.82 45.23
CA PRO A 194 38.76 -73.79 44.17
C PRO A 194 37.96 -75.01 44.67
N PRO A 195 37.09 -75.60 43.84
CA PRO A 195 36.34 -76.78 44.21
C PRO A 195 37.27 -77.96 44.53
N ALA A 196 36.85 -78.84 45.44
CA ALA A 196 37.65 -80.00 45.84
C ALA A 196 37.90 -81.00 44.69
N ILE A 197 37.00 -81.04 43.71
CA ILE A 197 37.08 -81.88 42.52
C ILE A 197 36.64 -81.02 41.33
N GLU A 198 37.50 -80.88 40.32
CA GLU A 198 37.14 -80.23 39.06
C GLU A 198 36.24 -81.18 38.24
N SER A 199 35.12 -80.66 37.73
CA SER A 199 34.22 -81.46 36.90
C SER A 199 34.84 -81.69 35.52
N PRO A 200 34.97 -82.95 35.03
CA PRO A 200 35.49 -83.24 33.70
C PRO A 200 34.56 -82.79 32.56
N PHE A 201 33.32 -82.39 32.90
CA PHE A 201 32.33 -81.89 31.95
C PHE A 201 32.21 -80.35 31.94
N ALA A 202 32.96 -79.64 32.79
CA ALA A 202 33.01 -78.19 32.76
C ALA A 202 33.88 -77.70 31.60
N SER A 203 33.42 -76.67 30.87
CA SER A 203 34.26 -76.02 29.85
C SER A 203 35.54 -75.48 30.51
N PRO A 204 36.74 -75.68 29.94
CA PRO A 204 37.98 -75.13 30.49
C PRO A 204 38.17 -73.64 30.15
N ILE A 205 37.34 -73.09 29.26
CA ILE A 205 37.49 -71.71 28.74
C ILE A 205 36.88 -70.72 29.74
N PRO A 206 37.67 -69.79 30.33
CA PRO A 206 37.13 -68.73 31.18
C PRO A 206 36.14 -67.85 30.43
N LEU A 207 35.10 -67.37 31.13
CA LEU A 207 34.20 -66.36 30.59
C LEU A 207 34.98 -65.09 30.28
N SER A 208 34.72 -64.50 29.12
CA SER A 208 35.25 -63.21 28.70
C SER A 208 34.17 -62.13 28.75
N ARG A 209 34.60 -60.89 29.02
CA ARG A 209 33.73 -59.72 28.94
C ARG A 209 33.64 -59.25 27.49
N GLU A 210 32.47 -59.38 26.88
CA GLU A 210 32.19 -58.84 25.55
C GLU A 210 31.40 -57.53 25.68
N VAL A 211 32.11 -56.39 25.62
CA VAL A 211 31.46 -55.08 25.51
C VAL A 211 31.56 -54.56 24.08
N PRO A 212 30.53 -53.86 23.56
CA PRO A 212 30.60 -53.25 22.24
C PRO A 212 31.81 -52.30 22.11
N GLY A 213 32.50 -52.33 20.97
CA GLY A 213 33.70 -51.51 20.75
C GLY A 213 33.48 -49.99 20.87
N TRP A 214 32.24 -49.51 20.72
CA TRP A 214 31.90 -48.11 20.92
C TRP A 214 31.93 -47.68 22.39
N HIS A 215 31.89 -48.62 23.35
CA HIS A 215 31.90 -48.33 24.78
C HIS A 215 33.11 -47.48 25.19
N SER A 216 34.29 -47.83 24.66
CA SER A 216 35.55 -47.13 24.92
C SER A 216 35.68 -45.79 24.19
N TYR A 217 34.79 -45.46 23.26
CA TYR A 217 34.81 -44.21 22.50
C TYR A 217 33.50 -43.42 22.62
N ALA A 218 32.65 -43.76 23.60
CA ALA A 218 31.31 -43.20 23.73
C ALA A 218 31.32 -41.67 23.81
N TRP A 219 32.32 -41.08 24.46
CA TRP A 219 32.48 -39.62 24.60
C TRP A 219 32.86 -38.95 23.27
N LEU A 220 33.73 -39.56 22.45
CA LEU A 220 34.07 -39.05 21.12
C LEU A 220 32.87 -39.15 20.18
N LEU A 221 32.16 -40.29 20.20
CA LEU A 221 30.95 -40.48 19.41
C LEU A 221 29.87 -39.46 19.79
N ALA A 222 29.67 -39.23 21.09
CA ALA A 222 28.69 -38.27 21.56
C ALA A 222 29.04 -36.82 21.20
N ALA A 223 30.33 -36.45 21.25
CA ALA A 223 30.79 -35.15 20.82
C ALA A 223 30.55 -34.94 19.31
N ALA A 224 30.93 -35.92 18.47
CA ALA A 224 30.74 -35.85 17.03
C ALA A 224 29.25 -35.74 16.64
N VAL A 225 28.40 -36.61 17.20
CA VAL A 225 26.95 -36.60 16.95
C VAL A 225 26.31 -35.33 17.52
N GLY A 226 26.72 -34.88 18.70
CA GLY A 226 26.24 -33.65 19.33
C GLY A 226 26.55 -32.39 18.52
N VAL A 227 27.76 -32.29 17.96
CA VAL A 227 28.14 -31.20 17.06
C VAL A 227 27.29 -31.22 15.80
N ALA A 228 27.17 -32.38 15.14
CA ALA A 228 26.38 -32.51 13.91
C ALA A 228 24.90 -32.15 14.14
N LEU A 229 24.27 -32.69 15.19
CA LEU A 229 22.89 -32.41 15.54
C LEU A 229 22.69 -30.95 15.98
N GLY A 230 23.57 -30.42 16.82
CA GLY A 230 23.47 -29.06 17.34
C GLY A 230 23.56 -28.00 16.24
N LEU A 231 24.57 -28.11 15.37
CA LEU A 231 24.72 -27.20 14.23
C LEU A 231 23.59 -27.37 13.21
N GLY A 232 23.20 -28.61 12.91
CA GLY A 232 22.08 -28.91 12.01
C GLY A 232 20.77 -28.30 12.51
N LEU A 233 20.43 -28.49 13.78
CA LEU A 233 19.25 -27.91 14.41
C LEU A 233 19.29 -26.38 14.43
N PHE A 234 20.44 -25.77 14.73
CA PHE A 234 20.60 -24.31 14.72
C PHE A 234 20.29 -23.71 13.33
N VAL A 235 20.90 -24.26 12.29
CA VAL A 235 20.70 -23.78 10.90
C VAL A 235 19.25 -24.02 10.46
N LEU A 236 18.73 -25.23 10.69
CA LEU A 236 17.37 -25.58 10.29
C LEU A 236 16.34 -24.70 11.00
N ARG A 237 16.47 -24.52 12.32
CA ARG A 237 15.58 -23.68 13.12
C ARG A 237 15.60 -22.24 12.64
N ASN A 238 16.77 -21.65 12.39
CA ASN A 238 16.85 -20.26 11.92
C ASN A 238 16.24 -20.09 10.52
N ARG A 239 16.45 -21.05 9.61
CA ARG A 239 15.81 -21.04 8.27
C ARG A 239 14.28 -21.13 8.37
N MET A 240 13.77 -22.07 9.17
CA MET A 240 12.33 -22.22 9.36
C MET A 240 11.70 -21.01 10.06
N SER A 241 12.42 -20.41 11.02
CA SER A 241 11.98 -19.19 11.71
C SER A 241 11.89 -18.00 10.75
N ASP A 242 12.91 -17.79 9.90
CA ASP A 242 12.90 -16.74 8.86
C ASP A 242 11.73 -16.92 7.88
N ALA A 243 11.49 -18.15 7.41
CA ALA A 243 10.37 -18.44 6.52
C ALA A 243 9.01 -18.14 7.17
N ARG A 244 8.85 -18.47 8.47
CA ARG A 244 7.64 -18.17 9.22
C ARG A 244 7.46 -16.68 9.47
N MET A 245 8.53 -15.95 9.78
CA MET A 245 8.51 -14.48 9.89
C MET A 245 8.10 -13.83 8.57
N TYR A 246 8.64 -14.30 7.44
CA TYR A 246 8.28 -13.82 6.13
C TYR A 246 6.80 -14.09 5.80
N ALA A 247 6.32 -15.31 6.09
CA ALA A 247 4.92 -15.66 5.92
C ALA A 247 3.98 -14.77 6.77
N ALA A 248 4.32 -14.55 8.04
CA ALA A 248 3.55 -13.69 8.94
C ALA A 248 3.53 -12.22 8.49
N ALA A 249 4.66 -11.70 7.98
CA ALA A 249 4.71 -10.35 7.42
C ALA A 249 3.82 -10.22 6.17
N ARG A 250 3.84 -11.25 5.31
CA ARG A 250 3.01 -11.32 4.10
C ARG A 250 1.52 -11.49 4.40
N GLU A 251 1.16 -12.17 5.49
CA GLU A 251 -0.23 -12.32 5.93
C GLU A 251 -0.82 -11.00 6.43
N ARG A 252 -0.03 -10.18 7.13
CA ARG A 252 -0.46 -8.83 7.56
C ARG A 252 -0.48 -7.81 6.40
N ASP A 253 0.47 -7.94 5.48
CA ASP A 253 0.60 -7.12 4.26
C ASP A 253 0.57 -5.60 4.52
N ASP A 254 1.23 -5.16 5.59
CA ASP A 254 1.35 -3.76 6.00
C ASP A 254 2.81 -3.28 6.10
N VAL A 255 2.99 -1.96 6.17
CA VAL A 255 4.31 -1.31 6.21
C VAL A 255 5.09 -1.70 7.46
N ALA A 256 4.41 -1.74 8.62
CA ALA A 256 5.04 -2.00 9.91
C ALA A 256 5.61 -3.44 9.98
N ALA A 257 4.88 -4.43 9.46
CA ALA A 257 5.29 -5.82 9.43
C ALA A 257 6.47 -6.04 8.47
N TYR A 258 6.46 -5.41 7.29
CA TYR A 258 7.59 -5.48 6.36
C TYR A 258 8.84 -4.78 6.90
N GLN A 259 8.73 -3.62 7.55
CA GLN A 259 9.85 -2.96 8.21
C GLN A 259 10.41 -3.81 9.38
N SER A 260 9.52 -4.42 10.16
CA SER A 260 9.92 -5.32 11.25
C SER A 260 10.63 -6.56 10.72
N TYR A 261 10.20 -7.11 9.58
CA TYR A 261 10.92 -8.16 8.88
C TYR A 261 12.27 -7.69 8.36
N LEU A 262 12.38 -6.54 7.68
CA LEU A 262 13.66 -6.03 7.16
C LEU A 262 14.70 -5.78 8.25
N THR A 263 14.27 -5.44 9.46
CA THR A 263 15.18 -5.22 10.59
C THR A 263 15.82 -6.52 11.09
N ARG A 264 15.18 -7.69 10.87
CA ARG A 264 15.54 -8.95 11.56
C ARG A 264 15.69 -10.14 10.64
N GLY A 265 14.79 -10.29 9.67
CA GLY A 265 14.82 -11.32 8.64
C GLY A 265 16.04 -11.21 7.75
N ARG A 266 16.45 -12.33 7.15
CA ARG A 266 17.65 -12.41 6.31
C ARG A 266 17.41 -13.05 4.95
N GLY A 267 16.40 -13.91 4.80
CA GLY A 267 16.24 -14.69 3.58
C GLY A 267 15.60 -13.95 2.40
N HIS A 268 14.70 -13.00 2.67
CA HIS A 268 13.83 -12.39 1.65
C HIS A 268 13.94 -10.86 1.61
N GLY A 269 15.09 -10.31 2.02
CA GLY A 269 15.32 -8.86 2.14
C GLY A 269 15.06 -8.09 0.85
N ASP A 270 15.56 -8.58 -0.28
CA ASP A 270 15.41 -7.93 -1.58
C ASP A 270 13.96 -7.91 -2.07
N ALA A 271 13.25 -9.03 -1.92
CA ALA A 271 11.84 -9.13 -2.31
C ALA A 271 10.96 -8.21 -1.45
N VAL A 272 11.24 -8.10 -0.15
CA VAL A 272 10.50 -7.22 0.75
C VAL A 272 10.83 -5.76 0.47
N SER A 273 12.11 -5.40 0.33
CA SER A 273 12.54 -4.00 0.16
C SER A 273 12.20 -3.43 -1.23
N GLN A 274 12.29 -4.23 -2.30
CA GLN A 274 12.08 -3.74 -3.66
C GLN A 274 10.62 -3.85 -4.14
N VAL A 275 9.82 -4.76 -3.55
CA VAL A 275 8.46 -5.06 -4.05
C VAL A 275 7.41 -4.89 -2.97
N LEU A 276 7.50 -5.66 -1.87
CA LEU A 276 6.37 -5.75 -0.93
C LEU A 276 6.18 -4.48 -0.08
N LEU A 277 7.26 -3.94 0.48
CA LEU A 277 7.23 -2.69 1.25
C LEU A 277 6.80 -1.50 0.37
N PRO A 278 7.43 -1.26 -0.80
CA PRO A 278 6.98 -0.20 -1.72
C PRO A 278 5.51 -0.36 -2.13
N ARG A 279 5.02 -1.59 -2.33
CA ARG A 279 3.61 -1.82 -2.68
C ARG A 279 2.66 -1.49 -1.54
N ALA A 280 3.03 -1.79 -0.29
CA ALA A 280 2.25 -1.41 0.89
C ALA A 280 2.20 0.12 1.05
N GLU A 281 3.32 0.80 0.87
CA GLU A 281 3.39 2.26 0.93
C GLU A 281 2.64 2.94 -0.23
N LEU A 282 2.72 2.38 -1.44
CA LEU A 282 1.93 2.85 -2.59
C LEU A 282 0.43 2.72 -2.33
N ARG A 283 -0.03 1.65 -1.68
CA ARG A 283 -1.45 1.50 -1.28
C ARG A 283 -1.87 2.61 -0.32
N LEU A 284 -1.03 2.98 0.65
CA LEU A 284 -1.31 4.09 1.56
C LEU A 284 -1.32 5.44 0.85
N ALA A 285 -0.38 5.67 -0.08
CA ALA A 285 -0.36 6.88 -0.90
C ALA A 285 -1.60 6.99 -1.80
N ALA A 286 -1.99 5.89 -2.45
CA ALA A 286 -3.18 5.82 -3.29
C ALA A 286 -4.48 6.04 -2.48
N ALA A 287 -4.54 5.53 -1.24
CA ALA A 287 -5.69 5.73 -0.35
C ALA A 287 -5.91 7.19 0.04
N ARG A 288 -4.87 8.04 0.01
CA ARG A 288 -5.00 9.49 0.21
C ARG A 288 -5.71 10.20 -0.95
N GLY A 289 -5.75 9.58 -2.14
CA GLY A 289 -6.49 10.08 -3.30
C GLY A 289 -5.95 11.38 -3.90
N SER A 290 -4.67 11.70 -3.65
CA SER A 290 -4.00 12.89 -4.21
C SER A 290 -2.81 12.49 -5.09
N VAL A 291 -2.59 13.27 -6.15
CA VAL A 291 -1.44 13.06 -7.05
C VAL A 291 -0.13 13.35 -6.31
N GLU A 292 -0.15 14.33 -5.41
CA GLU A 292 1.01 14.72 -4.59
C GLU A 292 1.50 13.57 -3.71
N ALA A 293 0.59 12.79 -3.11
CA ALA A 293 1.00 11.65 -2.28
C ALA A 293 1.75 10.58 -3.09
N ILE A 294 1.37 10.38 -4.35
CA ILE A 294 2.03 9.42 -5.26
C ILE A 294 3.35 10.02 -5.78
N ASP A 295 3.38 11.32 -6.09
CA ASP A 295 4.62 12.00 -6.49
C ASP A 295 5.64 12.05 -5.33
N ASP A 296 5.19 12.21 -4.08
CA ASP A 296 6.01 12.07 -2.87
C ASP A 296 6.62 10.68 -2.76
N PHE A 297 5.81 9.64 -3.02
CA PHE A 297 6.28 8.26 -3.05
C PHE A 297 7.32 8.03 -4.16
N ILE A 298 7.09 8.55 -5.38
CA ILE A 298 8.04 8.45 -6.50
C ILE A 298 9.38 9.11 -6.14
N ARG A 299 9.35 10.25 -5.44
CA ARG A 299 10.56 10.94 -4.97
C ARG A 299 11.30 10.15 -3.90
N ALA A 300 10.57 9.54 -2.97
CA ALA A 300 11.17 8.71 -1.92
C ALA A 300 11.76 7.40 -2.47
N TYR A 301 11.17 6.84 -3.53
CA TYR A 301 11.57 5.55 -4.11
C TYR A 301 11.75 5.62 -5.63
N PRO A 302 12.86 6.22 -6.12
CA PRO A 302 13.11 6.37 -7.55
C PRO A 302 13.29 5.02 -8.28
N THR A 303 13.78 3.99 -7.58
CA THR A 303 14.01 2.65 -8.13
C THR A 303 13.31 1.59 -7.28
N THR A 304 12.16 1.09 -7.75
CA THR A 304 11.42 -0.02 -7.14
C THR A 304 11.13 -1.11 -8.19
N GLY A 305 10.81 -2.32 -7.74
CA GLY A 305 10.36 -3.41 -8.61
C GLY A 305 8.91 -3.24 -9.11
N ILE A 306 8.21 -2.18 -8.72
CA ILE A 306 6.77 -1.97 -8.98
C ILE A 306 6.48 -0.72 -9.83
N GLN A 307 7.43 -0.26 -10.65
CA GLN A 307 7.29 0.97 -11.45
C GLN A 307 6.01 1.01 -12.31
N ALA A 308 5.59 -0.13 -12.85
CA ALA A 308 4.36 -0.22 -13.63
C ALA A 308 3.09 0.06 -12.78
N GLU A 309 3.05 -0.43 -11.54
CA GLU A 309 1.94 -0.17 -10.60
C GLU A 309 1.92 1.29 -10.17
N VAL A 310 3.09 1.88 -9.92
CA VAL A 310 3.23 3.30 -9.57
C VAL A 310 2.73 4.19 -10.71
N ALA A 311 3.13 3.89 -11.94
CA ALA A 311 2.67 4.61 -13.13
C ALA A 311 1.15 4.49 -13.31
N ALA A 312 0.58 3.31 -13.08
CA ALA A 312 -0.86 3.08 -13.13
C ALA A 312 -1.62 3.86 -12.04
N ALA A 313 -1.13 3.83 -10.80
CA ALA A 313 -1.71 4.57 -9.67
C ALA A 313 -1.68 6.09 -9.92
N ARG A 314 -0.54 6.61 -10.40
CA ARG A 314 -0.41 8.03 -10.77
C ARG A 314 -1.40 8.42 -11.88
N ARG A 315 -1.55 7.59 -12.90
CA ARG A 315 -2.50 7.82 -13.99
C ARG A 315 -3.95 7.83 -13.50
N ALA A 316 -4.30 6.92 -12.60
CA ALA A 316 -5.64 6.86 -11.99
C ALA A 316 -5.93 8.11 -11.14
N ALA A 317 -4.96 8.57 -10.34
CA ALA A 317 -5.10 9.80 -9.56
C ALA A 317 -5.26 11.04 -10.45
N LEU A 318 -4.47 11.15 -11.52
CA LEU A 318 -4.61 12.23 -12.51
C LEU A 318 -5.97 12.20 -13.22
N ALA A 319 -6.48 11.01 -13.54
CA ALA A 319 -7.81 10.87 -14.13
C ALA A 319 -8.90 11.34 -13.14
N ALA A 320 -8.78 11.01 -11.86
CA ALA A 320 -9.72 11.48 -10.84
C ALA A 320 -9.69 13.02 -10.68
N GLU A 321 -8.51 13.65 -10.71
CA GLU A 321 -8.40 15.12 -10.70
C GLU A 321 -9.02 15.75 -11.95
N LEU A 322 -8.85 15.13 -13.12
CA LEU A 322 -9.50 15.58 -14.35
C LEU A 322 -11.03 15.49 -14.22
N GLU A 323 -11.57 14.40 -13.68
CA GLU A 323 -13.02 14.27 -13.44
C GLU A 323 -13.53 15.34 -12.47
N ARG A 324 -12.80 15.67 -11.39
CA ARG A 324 -13.18 16.79 -10.51
C ARG A 324 -13.20 18.12 -11.26
N ALA A 325 -12.24 18.36 -12.15
CA ALA A 325 -12.25 19.56 -13.00
C ALA A 325 -13.43 19.56 -13.99
N ARG A 326 -13.84 18.39 -14.50
CA ARG A 326 -15.02 18.22 -15.35
C ARG A 326 -16.32 18.52 -14.60
N GLU A 327 -16.42 18.13 -13.33
CA GLU A 327 -17.59 18.41 -12.48
C GLU A 327 -17.81 19.91 -12.25
N VAL A 328 -16.74 20.70 -12.13
CA VAL A 328 -16.84 22.17 -12.07
C VAL A 328 -17.44 22.74 -13.36
N GLY A 329 -17.14 22.13 -14.50
CA GLY A 329 -17.78 22.44 -15.78
C GLY A 329 -17.40 23.79 -16.39
N THR A 330 -16.20 24.31 -16.06
CA THR A 330 -15.65 25.55 -16.63
C THR A 330 -14.34 25.29 -17.36
N LEU A 331 -14.00 26.15 -18.33
CA LEU A 331 -12.76 26.02 -19.07
C LEU A 331 -11.56 26.40 -18.18
N ALA A 332 -11.75 27.36 -17.28
CA ALA A 332 -10.76 27.74 -16.28
C ALA A 332 -10.34 26.56 -15.36
N ALA A 333 -11.28 25.73 -14.92
CA ALA A 333 -10.97 24.57 -14.07
C ALA A 333 -10.14 23.51 -14.83
N LEU A 334 -10.48 23.26 -16.10
CA LEU A 334 -9.70 22.36 -16.95
C LEU A 334 -8.28 22.90 -17.19
N LEU A 335 -8.14 24.19 -17.51
CA LEU A 335 -6.81 24.79 -17.70
C LEU A 335 -5.98 24.79 -16.42
N ALA A 336 -6.59 25.06 -15.26
CA ALA A 336 -5.90 24.96 -13.97
C ALA A 336 -5.36 23.54 -13.70
N PHE A 337 -6.10 22.50 -14.11
CA PHE A 337 -5.60 21.12 -14.07
C PHE A 337 -4.38 20.93 -14.99
N ALA A 338 -4.43 21.42 -16.22
CA ALA A 338 -3.32 21.31 -17.18
C ALA A 338 -2.08 22.09 -16.73
N GLU A 339 -2.25 23.27 -16.13
CA GLU A 339 -1.18 24.07 -15.55
C GLU A 339 -0.53 23.39 -14.33
N ARG A 340 -1.36 22.81 -13.44
CA ARG A 340 -0.86 22.07 -12.27
C ARG A 340 -0.13 20.79 -12.66
N TYR A 341 -0.55 20.13 -13.75
CA TYR A 341 0.02 18.86 -14.21
C TYR A 341 0.42 18.87 -15.70
N PRO A 342 1.48 19.60 -16.11
CA PRO A 342 1.82 19.78 -17.54
C PRO A 342 2.13 18.51 -18.34
N LYS A 343 2.43 17.40 -17.65
CA LYS A 343 2.72 16.08 -18.24
C LYS A 343 1.75 15.02 -17.73
N HIS A 344 0.45 15.34 -17.73
CA HIS A 344 -0.59 14.43 -17.25
C HIS A 344 -0.80 13.19 -18.15
N GLY A 345 -0.45 13.25 -19.44
CA GLY A 345 -0.59 12.10 -20.37
C GLY A 345 -2.04 11.66 -20.63
N LEU A 346 -2.96 12.61 -20.50
CA LEU A 346 -4.42 12.45 -20.65
C LEU A 346 -4.98 13.38 -21.74
N ASP A 347 -4.17 13.71 -22.75
CA ASP A 347 -4.48 14.75 -23.74
C ASP A 347 -5.81 14.51 -24.46
N LYS A 348 -6.11 13.25 -24.81
CA LYS A 348 -7.38 12.87 -25.43
C LYS A 348 -8.57 13.19 -24.51
N ALA A 349 -8.56 12.68 -23.27
CA ALA A 349 -9.65 12.88 -22.31
C ALA A 349 -9.83 14.36 -21.94
N PHE A 350 -8.71 15.10 -21.83
CA PHE A 350 -8.73 16.54 -21.63
C PHE A 350 -9.40 17.29 -22.79
N ASN A 351 -9.02 16.98 -24.03
CA ASN A 351 -9.61 17.59 -25.22
C ASN A 351 -11.09 17.21 -25.39
N ASP A 352 -11.48 15.97 -25.10
CA ASP A 352 -12.88 15.52 -25.12
C ASP A 352 -13.72 16.30 -24.08
N ALA A 353 -13.18 16.50 -22.87
CA ALA A 353 -13.82 17.32 -21.83
C ALA A 353 -13.98 18.78 -22.26
N ARG A 354 -12.93 19.36 -22.86
CA ARG A 354 -12.97 20.72 -23.43
C ARG A 354 -14.05 20.83 -24.51
N HIS A 355 -14.06 19.92 -25.48
CA HIS A 355 -15.05 19.89 -26.56
C HIS A 355 -16.48 19.81 -26.03
N THR A 356 -16.71 18.99 -24.99
CA THR A 356 -18.00 18.86 -24.34
C THR A 356 -18.54 20.19 -23.80
N LEU A 357 -17.67 21.09 -23.30
CA LEU A 357 -18.10 22.43 -22.85
C LEU A 357 -18.62 23.29 -24.01
N TYR A 358 -17.95 23.24 -25.17
CA TYR A 358 -18.40 23.95 -26.38
C TYR A 358 -19.71 23.38 -26.92
N VAL A 359 -19.87 22.04 -26.93
CA VAL A 359 -21.13 21.39 -27.32
C VAL A 359 -22.27 21.80 -26.38
N ARG A 360 -22.04 21.78 -25.06
CA ARG A 360 -23.03 22.22 -24.06
C ARG A 360 -23.42 23.69 -24.25
N ALA A 361 -22.46 24.56 -24.59
CA ALA A 361 -22.73 25.96 -24.89
C ALA A 361 -23.60 26.11 -26.16
N LEU A 362 -23.34 25.31 -27.19
CA LEU A 362 -24.17 25.28 -28.40
C LEU A 362 -25.60 24.80 -28.10
N ASP A 363 -25.75 23.74 -27.30
CA ASP A 363 -27.07 23.23 -26.92
C ASP A 363 -27.86 24.22 -26.07
N ARG A 364 -27.18 24.93 -25.16
CA ARG A 364 -27.78 26.05 -24.43
C ARG A 364 -28.27 27.13 -25.39
N TYR A 365 -27.44 27.54 -26.34
CA TYR A 365 -27.83 28.53 -27.35
C TYR A 365 -29.05 28.08 -28.17
N LYS A 366 -29.07 26.82 -28.63
CA LYS A 366 -30.21 26.23 -29.35
C LYS A 366 -31.51 26.24 -28.54
N SER A 367 -31.43 26.16 -27.21
CA SER A 367 -32.61 26.26 -26.34
C SER A 367 -33.16 27.69 -26.20
N GLU A 368 -32.34 28.71 -26.50
CA GLU A 368 -32.71 30.12 -26.41
C GLU A 368 -33.08 30.73 -27.77
N MET A 369 -32.87 30.01 -28.87
CA MET A 369 -33.09 30.51 -30.23
C MET A 369 -34.59 30.52 -30.63
N PRO A 370 -35.02 31.47 -31.49
CA PRO A 370 -36.36 31.46 -32.08
C PRO A 370 -36.55 30.29 -33.08
N GLU A 371 -37.78 29.84 -33.25
CA GLU A 371 -38.13 28.85 -34.28
C GLU A 371 -37.80 29.37 -35.70
N GLY A 372 -37.35 28.48 -36.58
CA GLY A 372 -36.98 28.82 -37.96
C GLY A 372 -35.63 29.52 -38.14
N SER A 373 -34.79 29.59 -37.08
CA SER A 373 -33.46 30.24 -37.11
C SER A 373 -32.30 29.24 -37.23
N GLU A 374 -32.47 28.15 -37.97
CA GLU A 374 -31.47 27.06 -38.10
C GLU A 374 -30.10 27.54 -38.62
N GLN A 375 -30.10 28.50 -39.55
CA GLN A 375 -28.88 29.12 -40.07
C GLN A 375 -28.04 29.81 -38.97
N ASN A 376 -28.70 30.35 -37.94
CA ASN A 376 -28.01 30.97 -36.81
C ASN A 376 -27.38 29.91 -35.89
N ALA A 377 -28.04 28.76 -35.72
CA ALA A 377 -27.48 27.62 -34.99
C ALA A 377 -26.24 27.05 -35.70
N ASP A 378 -26.27 26.92 -37.01
CA ASP A 378 -25.12 26.49 -37.80
C ASP A 378 -23.97 27.49 -37.74
N PHE A 379 -24.26 28.79 -37.78
CA PHE A 379 -23.25 29.81 -37.58
C PHE A 379 -22.67 29.77 -36.16
N ALA A 380 -23.50 29.65 -35.13
CA ALA A 380 -23.04 29.54 -33.74
C ALA A 380 -22.15 28.30 -33.53
N ARG A 381 -22.47 27.17 -34.18
CA ARG A 381 -21.63 25.97 -34.20
C ARG A 381 -20.24 26.26 -34.80
N ARG A 382 -20.17 26.96 -35.93
CA ARG A 382 -18.90 27.36 -36.57
C ARG A 382 -18.12 28.35 -35.71
N LEU A 383 -18.79 29.31 -35.08
CA LEU A 383 -18.18 30.28 -34.16
C LEU A 383 -17.55 29.57 -32.95
N LEU A 384 -18.26 28.63 -32.33
CA LEU A 384 -17.73 27.86 -31.20
C LEU A 384 -16.58 26.92 -31.62
N ALA A 385 -16.66 26.31 -32.81
CA ALA A 385 -15.54 25.52 -33.35
C ALA A 385 -14.29 26.38 -33.61
N TYR A 386 -14.47 27.60 -34.12
CA TYR A 386 -13.38 28.56 -34.25
C TYR A 386 -12.79 28.92 -32.87
N ALA A 387 -13.66 29.16 -31.88
CA ALA A 387 -13.24 29.50 -30.53
C ALA A 387 -12.50 28.37 -29.83
N GLU A 388 -12.92 27.11 -30.02
CA GLU A 388 -12.21 25.93 -29.52
C GLU A 388 -10.81 25.79 -30.12
N ARG A 389 -10.66 26.07 -31.42
CA ARG A 389 -9.37 25.99 -32.12
C ARG A 389 -8.38 27.07 -31.68
N VAL A 390 -8.85 28.31 -31.52
CA VAL A 390 -7.99 29.44 -31.10
C VAL A 390 -7.68 29.36 -29.61
N GLY A 391 -8.64 28.90 -28.82
CA GLY A 391 -8.56 28.85 -27.37
C GLY A 391 -8.73 30.23 -26.71
N PRO A 392 -8.91 30.23 -25.39
CA PRO A 392 -9.03 31.45 -24.61
C PRO A 392 -7.67 32.12 -24.35
N ARG A 393 -7.72 33.38 -23.95
CA ARG A 393 -6.56 34.17 -23.50
C ARG A 393 -6.75 34.61 -22.05
N SER A 394 -5.65 34.67 -21.31
CA SER A 394 -5.64 35.23 -19.96
C SER A 394 -5.69 36.75 -20.03
N THR A 395 -6.65 37.36 -19.34
CA THR A 395 -6.81 38.82 -19.23
C THR A 395 -6.86 39.22 -17.75
N PRO A 396 -6.69 40.52 -17.40
CA PRO A 396 -6.83 40.98 -16.01
C PRO A 396 -8.20 40.68 -15.38
N GLN A 397 -9.21 40.39 -16.21
CA GLN A 397 -10.59 40.09 -15.80
C GLN A 397 -10.88 38.58 -15.77
N GLY A 398 -9.83 37.75 -15.88
CA GLY A 398 -9.92 36.30 -15.96
C GLY A 398 -9.78 35.76 -17.38
N LEU A 399 -10.18 34.51 -17.55
CA LEU A 399 -10.09 33.80 -18.82
C LEU A 399 -11.16 34.29 -19.79
N ARG A 400 -10.76 34.71 -21.00
CA ARG A 400 -11.68 35.20 -22.04
C ARG A 400 -11.47 34.46 -23.35
N GLY A 401 -12.57 34.06 -23.99
CA GLY A 401 -12.55 33.51 -25.35
C GLY A 401 -12.12 34.55 -26.40
N PRO A 402 -12.02 34.16 -27.68
CA PRO A 402 -11.79 35.12 -28.75
C PRO A 402 -12.92 36.16 -28.80
N ALA A 403 -12.52 37.42 -29.01
CA ALA A 403 -13.43 38.54 -29.11
C ALA A 403 -14.07 38.61 -30.51
N VAL A 404 -15.40 38.63 -30.51
CA VAL A 404 -16.23 38.96 -31.66
C VAL A 404 -16.44 40.47 -31.67
N GLN A 405 -16.02 41.13 -32.74
CA GLN A 405 -16.12 42.58 -32.83
C GLN A 405 -17.38 43.01 -33.56
N VAL A 406 -18.18 43.87 -32.92
CA VAL A 406 -19.34 44.52 -33.57
C VAL A 406 -18.87 45.82 -34.18
N ARG A 407 -18.89 45.91 -35.52
CA ARG A 407 -18.37 47.04 -36.29
C ARG A 407 -19.46 47.61 -37.19
N PHE A 408 -19.44 48.92 -37.42
CA PHE A 408 -20.35 49.59 -38.35
C PHE A 408 -19.61 50.01 -39.61
N ARG A 409 -20.27 49.88 -40.77
CA ARG A 409 -19.79 50.39 -42.06
C ARG A 409 -20.83 51.36 -42.63
N ARG A 410 -20.49 52.63 -42.72
CA ARG A 410 -21.36 53.64 -43.33
C ARG A 410 -21.17 53.64 -44.83
N LEU A 411 -22.26 53.49 -45.57
CA LEU A 411 -22.28 53.58 -47.02
C LEU A 411 -22.80 54.95 -47.45
N PRO A 412 -22.28 55.53 -48.55
CA PRO A 412 -22.76 56.80 -49.07
C PRO A 412 -24.24 56.67 -49.48
N SER A 413 -25.01 57.75 -49.23
CA SER A 413 -26.39 57.84 -49.71
C SER A 413 -26.42 58.04 -51.22
N GLN A 414 -27.44 57.50 -51.87
CA GLN A 414 -27.67 57.66 -53.31
C GLN A 414 -28.61 58.83 -53.62
N ASP A 415 -29.53 59.15 -52.71
CA ASP A 415 -30.65 60.07 -52.98
C ASP A 415 -30.76 61.26 -52.02
N LEU A 416 -29.91 61.39 -50.99
CA LEU A 416 -29.99 62.52 -50.03
C LEU A 416 -29.75 63.88 -50.69
N GLU A 417 -28.86 63.99 -51.68
CA GLU A 417 -28.66 65.25 -52.40
C GLU A 417 -29.89 65.63 -53.23
N ARG A 418 -30.57 64.64 -53.83
CA ARG A 418 -31.84 64.87 -54.53
C ARG A 418 -32.94 65.31 -53.55
N ALA A 419 -32.90 64.80 -52.32
CA ALA A 419 -33.84 65.20 -51.27
C ALA A 419 -33.68 66.67 -50.90
N ASP A 420 -32.44 67.15 -50.78
CA ASP A 420 -32.13 68.56 -50.53
C ASP A 420 -32.72 69.46 -51.63
N ASP A 421 -32.58 69.08 -52.89
CA ASP A 421 -33.14 69.82 -54.03
C ASP A 421 -34.67 69.87 -54.02
N ILE A 422 -35.32 68.79 -53.58
CA ILE A 422 -36.78 68.76 -53.40
C ILE A 422 -37.19 69.70 -52.26
N VAL A 423 -36.49 69.65 -51.12
CA VAL A 423 -36.79 70.49 -49.94
C VAL A 423 -36.66 71.97 -50.26
N ARG A 424 -35.65 72.38 -51.03
CA ARG A 424 -35.44 73.77 -51.46
C ARG A 424 -36.60 74.35 -52.26
N LYS A 425 -37.36 73.51 -52.97
CA LYS A 425 -38.51 73.93 -53.80
C LYS A 425 -39.80 74.11 -53.01
N ILE A 426 -39.83 73.75 -51.72
CA ILE A 426 -41.05 73.77 -50.91
C ILE A 426 -41.18 75.13 -50.20
N PRO A 427 -42.37 75.77 -50.19
CA PRO A 427 -42.56 77.12 -49.62
C PRO A 427 -42.16 77.28 -48.14
N MET A 428 -42.05 76.16 -47.41
CA MET A 428 -41.72 76.11 -45.98
C MET A 428 -40.21 75.99 -45.70
N PHE A 429 -39.37 76.06 -46.75
CA PHE A 429 -37.92 76.04 -46.64
C PHE A 429 -37.40 77.23 -45.83
N SER A 430 -36.60 76.97 -44.80
CA SER A 430 -36.03 77.96 -43.87
C SER A 430 -34.50 78.08 -44.00
N GLY A 431 -33.95 77.78 -45.18
CA GLY A 431 -32.52 77.83 -45.46
C GLY A 431 -31.79 76.51 -45.15
N GLY A 432 -30.47 76.57 -44.97
CA GLY A 432 -29.62 75.38 -44.77
C GLY A 432 -29.94 74.53 -43.53
N ALA A 433 -30.82 74.99 -42.64
CA ALA A 433 -31.36 74.21 -41.52
C ALA A 433 -32.43 73.19 -41.95
N SER A 434 -33.07 73.40 -43.10
CA SER A 434 -34.10 72.48 -43.61
C SER A 434 -33.52 71.26 -44.35
N LEU A 435 -32.23 71.29 -44.73
CA LEU A 435 -31.62 70.27 -45.58
C LEU A 435 -31.36 68.97 -44.81
N PRO A 436 -31.97 67.83 -45.19
CA PRO A 436 -31.75 66.55 -44.54
C PRO A 436 -30.28 66.10 -44.51
N SER A 437 -29.52 66.34 -45.59
CA SER A 437 -28.12 65.89 -45.71
C SER A 437 -27.22 66.41 -44.59
N ARG A 438 -27.49 67.64 -44.10
CA ARG A 438 -26.75 68.30 -43.02
C ARG A 438 -26.80 67.54 -41.69
N TYR A 439 -27.82 66.72 -41.49
CA TYR A 439 -28.03 65.99 -40.24
C TYR A 439 -27.57 64.53 -40.31
N VAL A 440 -27.20 64.05 -41.50
CA VAL A 440 -26.69 62.70 -41.74
C VAL A 440 -25.17 62.77 -41.87
N ASP A 441 -24.49 63.03 -40.76
CA ASP A 441 -23.03 63.17 -40.67
C ASP A 441 -22.43 62.29 -39.57
N ALA A 442 -21.11 62.18 -39.55
CA ALA A 442 -20.38 61.37 -38.55
C ALA A 442 -20.64 61.81 -37.11
N THR A 443 -20.67 63.12 -36.84
CA THR A 443 -20.84 63.63 -35.48
C THR A 443 -22.16 63.19 -34.83
N ARG A 444 -23.21 62.98 -35.63
CA ARG A 444 -24.52 62.51 -35.15
C ARG A 444 -24.72 61.00 -35.23
N LEU A 445 -24.09 60.35 -36.21
CA LEU A 445 -24.21 58.91 -36.43
C LEU A 445 -23.28 58.10 -35.52
N ASP A 446 -22.05 58.55 -35.28
CA ASP A 446 -21.05 57.80 -34.48
C ASP A 446 -21.55 57.48 -33.05
N PRO A 447 -22.25 58.38 -32.32
CA PRO A 447 -22.82 58.05 -31.03
C PRO A 447 -23.92 56.97 -31.11
N GLN A 448 -24.69 56.93 -32.21
CA GLN A 448 -25.73 55.92 -32.41
C GLN A 448 -25.10 54.57 -32.77
N GLU A 449 -24.10 54.56 -33.66
CA GLU A 449 -23.31 53.37 -34.00
C GLU A 449 -22.67 52.76 -32.76
N LYS A 450 -21.99 53.57 -31.93
CA LYS A 450 -21.35 53.10 -30.71
C LYS A 450 -22.38 52.53 -29.73
N ARG A 451 -23.50 53.22 -29.52
CA ARG A 451 -24.57 52.74 -28.63
C ARG A 451 -25.16 51.41 -29.12
N THR A 452 -25.45 51.29 -30.41
CA THR A 452 -25.99 50.04 -30.97
C THR A 452 -24.94 48.94 -31.00
N ALA A 453 -23.66 49.24 -31.26
CA ALA A 453 -22.57 48.27 -31.18
C ALA A 453 -22.46 47.69 -29.77
N THR A 454 -22.47 48.55 -28.74
CA THR A 454 -22.49 48.11 -27.34
C THR A 454 -23.73 47.27 -27.03
N ALA A 455 -24.92 47.72 -27.41
CA ALA A 455 -26.16 46.97 -27.16
C ALA A 455 -26.20 45.60 -27.87
N LEU A 456 -25.69 45.52 -29.11
CA LEU A 456 -25.55 44.27 -29.85
C LEU A 456 -24.52 43.35 -29.19
N ALA A 457 -23.38 43.89 -28.76
CA ALA A 457 -22.34 43.11 -28.09
C ALA A 457 -22.87 42.52 -26.76
N GLU A 458 -23.49 43.33 -25.92
CA GLU A 458 -24.12 42.89 -24.66
C GLU A 458 -25.25 41.89 -24.92
N GLY A 459 -26.08 42.15 -25.92
CA GLY A 459 -27.19 41.30 -26.31
C GLY A 459 -26.74 39.93 -26.81
N LEU A 460 -25.67 39.86 -27.61
CA LEU A 460 -25.09 38.60 -28.09
C LEU A 460 -24.33 37.86 -26.98
N ALA A 461 -23.60 38.59 -26.13
CA ALA A 461 -22.87 38.01 -25.00
C ALA A 461 -23.76 37.23 -24.04
N ARG A 462 -25.06 37.54 -23.96
CA ARG A 462 -26.00 36.83 -23.07
C ARG A 462 -26.09 35.33 -23.34
N GLY A 463 -25.88 34.91 -24.60
CA GLY A 463 -26.03 33.52 -25.02
C GLY A 463 -24.79 32.65 -24.82
N PHE A 464 -23.65 33.27 -24.50
CA PHE A 464 -22.35 32.61 -24.48
C PHE A 464 -21.62 32.89 -23.18
N GLN A 465 -20.87 31.89 -22.69
CA GLN A 465 -20.00 32.11 -21.55
C GLN A 465 -18.78 32.93 -21.98
N PRO A 466 -18.36 33.94 -21.19
CA PRO A 466 -17.21 34.78 -21.54
C PRO A 466 -15.89 34.02 -21.71
N GLU A 467 -15.75 32.85 -21.07
CA GLU A 467 -14.58 31.97 -21.22
C GLU A 467 -14.50 31.34 -22.62
N LEU A 468 -15.64 31.20 -23.31
CA LEU A 468 -15.72 30.55 -24.63
C LEU A 468 -15.68 31.59 -25.75
N VAL A 469 -16.48 32.66 -25.66
CA VAL A 469 -16.56 33.73 -26.66
C VAL A 469 -16.92 35.04 -25.95
N THR A 470 -16.31 36.15 -26.36
CA THR A 470 -16.69 37.49 -25.89
C THR A 470 -17.17 38.34 -27.06
N PHE A 471 -17.96 39.36 -26.77
CA PHE A 471 -18.43 40.33 -27.76
C PHE A 471 -18.06 41.73 -27.30
N GLU A 472 -17.48 42.51 -28.20
CA GLU A 472 -17.04 43.88 -27.90
C GLU A 472 -17.30 44.82 -29.09
N PRO A 473 -17.56 46.11 -28.84
CA PRO A 473 -17.61 47.10 -29.91
C PRO A 473 -16.21 47.27 -30.53
N GLY A 474 -16.13 47.13 -31.85
CA GLY A 474 -14.90 47.36 -32.62
C GLY A 474 -14.86 48.73 -33.29
N PRO A 475 -13.70 49.13 -33.84
CA PRO A 475 -13.62 50.34 -34.65
C PRO A 475 -14.53 50.24 -35.90
N PRO A 476 -15.01 51.38 -36.43
CA PRO A 476 -15.79 51.40 -37.66
C PRO A 476 -14.98 50.81 -38.81
N PHE A 477 -15.66 50.13 -39.72
CA PHE A 477 -15.07 49.53 -40.91
C PHE A 477 -15.11 50.55 -42.04
N GLU A 478 -13.94 51.04 -42.46
CA GLU A 478 -13.80 51.93 -43.61
C GLU A 478 -13.81 51.12 -44.91
N GLY A 479 -14.51 51.60 -45.93
CA GLY A 479 -14.56 50.95 -47.24
C GLY A 479 -15.88 51.12 -47.99
N SER A 480 -15.86 50.80 -49.28
CA SER A 480 -17.05 50.88 -50.15
C SER A 480 -17.95 49.64 -50.02
N ALA A 481 -19.16 49.70 -50.58
CA ALA A 481 -20.09 48.57 -50.61
C ALA A 481 -19.58 47.37 -51.43
N GLU A 482 -18.64 47.61 -52.35
CA GLU A 482 -18.12 46.63 -53.32
C GLU A 482 -16.85 45.91 -52.82
N GLU A 483 -16.21 46.44 -51.78
CA GLU A 483 -15.02 45.82 -51.18
C GLU A 483 -15.38 44.60 -50.35
N GLN A 484 -14.67 43.49 -50.62
CA GLN A 484 -14.82 42.25 -49.88
C GLN A 484 -14.27 42.42 -48.45
N LEU A 485 -15.13 42.16 -47.47
CA LEU A 485 -14.80 42.31 -46.05
C LEU A 485 -13.77 41.25 -45.65
N SER A 486 -12.52 41.67 -45.40
CA SER A 486 -11.49 40.82 -44.79
C SER A 486 -11.37 41.14 -43.30
N VAL A 487 -11.47 40.13 -42.45
CA VAL A 487 -11.43 40.29 -40.99
C VAL A 487 -10.41 39.35 -40.36
N THR A 488 -9.62 39.87 -39.41
CA THR A 488 -8.61 39.09 -38.66
C THR A 488 -9.18 38.44 -37.41
N SER A 489 -10.34 38.91 -36.95
CA SER A 489 -11.12 38.37 -35.83
C SER A 489 -12.57 38.16 -36.26
N PRO A 490 -13.32 37.23 -35.63
CA PRO A 490 -14.76 37.13 -35.82
C PRO A 490 -15.40 38.51 -35.69
N SER A 491 -16.19 38.91 -36.68
CA SER A 491 -16.74 40.27 -36.73
C SER A 491 -18.17 40.28 -37.24
N LEU A 492 -19.03 41.02 -36.55
CA LEU A 492 -20.36 41.40 -37.02
C LEU A 492 -20.26 42.79 -37.64
N VAL A 493 -20.32 42.87 -38.97
CA VAL A 493 -20.25 44.14 -39.71
C VAL A 493 -21.66 44.57 -40.09
N VAL A 494 -22.14 45.66 -39.48
CA VAL A 494 -23.43 46.28 -39.80
C VAL A 494 -23.20 47.40 -40.81
N SER A 495 -23.41 47.09 -42.09
CA SER A 495 -23.37 48.07 -43.17
C SER A 495 -24.71 48.80 -43.25
N TYR A 496 -24.70 50.13 -43.37
CA TYR A 496 -25.94 50.88 -43.53
C TYR A 496 -25.82 52.08 -44.47
N ARG A 497 -26.93 52.42 -45.13
CA ARG A 497 -27.12 53.69 -45.85
C ARG A 497 -28.41 54.36 -45.41
N VAL A 498 -28.41 55.68 -45.45
CA VAL A 498 -29.56 56.54 -45.13
C VAL A 498 -30.07 57.15 -46.41
N GLU A 499 -31.36 57.03 -46.66
CA GLU A 499 -32.01 57.59 -47.84
C GLU A 499 -33.23 58.42 -47.43
N PRO A 500 -33.66 59.40 -48.24
CA PRO A 500 -34.92 60.09 -48.00
C PRO A 500 -36.12 59.13 -48.07
N SER A 501 -37.09 59.32 -47.18
CA SER A 501 -38.35 58.58 -47.24
C SER A 501 -39.24 58.98 -48.42
N GLY A 502 -39.04 60.20 -48.94
CA GLY A 502 -39.92 60.87 -49.90
C GLY A 502 -41.13 61.55 -49.27
N ILE A 503 -41.32 61.41 -47.96
CA ILE A 503 -42.43 62.02 -47.20
C ILE A 503 -41.87 63.17 -46.38
N ALA A 504 -42.33 64.39 -46.64
CA ALA A 504 -41.96 65.58 -45.89
C ALA A 504 -43.12 66.07 -45.01
N HIS A 505 -42.78 66.49 -43.80
CA HIS A 505 -43.68 67.20 -42.90
C HIS A 505 -43.34 68.69 -42.95
N ALA A 506 -44.32 69.51 -43.29
CA ALA A 506 -44.18 70.95 -43.36
C ALA A 506 -45.16 71.61 -42.38
N SER A 507 -44.67 72.53 -41.53
CA SER A 507 -45.50 73.28 -40.58
C SER A 507 -45.22 74.77 -40.71
N LYS A 508 -46.26 75.60 -40.56
CA LYS A 508 -46.18 77.08 -40.58
C LYS A 508 -45.89 77.68 -39.22
N LYS A 509 -46.14 76.94 -38.14
CA LYS A 509 -45.95 77.39 -36.76
C LYS A 509 -45.43 76.20 -35.93
N PRO A 510 -44.11 76.07 -35.71
CA PRO A 510 -43.01 76.88 -36.29
C PRO A 510 -42.85 76.65 -37.82
N GLN A 511 -42.26 77.61 -38.55
CA GLN A 511 -41.95 77.46 -39.99
C GLN A 511 -40.80 76.46 -40.17
N ILE A 512 -41.14 75.22 -40.49
CA ILE A 512 -40.17 74.13 -40.67
C ILE A 512 -40.59 73.19 -41.79
N ILE A 513 -39.59 72.53 -42.37
CA ILE A 513 -39.77 71.35 -43.21
C ILE A 513 -38.79 70.27 -42.82
N ILE A 514 -39.30 69.07 -42.58
CA ILE A 514 -38.52 67.90 -42.17
C ILE A 514 -38.89 66.74 -43.07
N MET A 515 -37.89 66.08 -43.65
CA MET A 515 -38.11 64.87 -44.45
C MET A 515 -37.91 63.63 -43.58
N GLY A 516 -38.81 62.65 -43.68
CA GLY A 516 -38.58 61.35 -43.05
C GLY A 516 -37.38 60.63 -43.68
N LEU A 517 -36.77 59.70 -42.95
CA LEU A 517 -35.60 58.94 -43.39
C LEU A 517 -35.92 57.45 -43.57
N LYS A 518 -35.22 56.78 -44.49
CA LYS A 518 -35.19 55.33 -44.67
C LYS A 518 -33.77 54.84 -44.43
N PHE A 519 -33.63 53.83 -43.57
CA PHE A 519 -32.37 53.18 -43.29
C PHE A 519 -32.39 51.78 -43.89
N PHE A 520 -31.33 51.46 -44.64
CA PHE A 520 -31.10 50.12 -45.17
C PHE A 520 -29.92 49.54 -44.43
N PHE A 521 -30.16 48.55 -43.58
CA PHE A 521 -29.14 47.83 -42.83
C PHE A 521 -28.88 46.46 -43.46
N LYS A 522 -27.61 46.11 -43.60
CA LYS A 522 -27.11 44.79 -43.96
C LYS A 522 -26.07 44.38 -42.93
N ALA A 523 -26.41 43.41 -42.09
CA ALA A 523 -25.51 42.82 -41.11
C ALA A 523 -24.88 41.55 -41.70
N GLU A 524 -23.55 41.48 -41.63
CA GLU A 524 -22.75 40.37 -42.15
C GLU A 524 -21.89 39.85 -40.99
N PHE A 525 -22.17 38.63 -40.52
CA PHE A 525 -21.36 37.99 -39.49
C PHE A 525 -20.32 37.08 -40.16
N ILE A 526 -19.05 37.44 -40.01
CA ILE A 526 -17.92 36.83 -40.71
C ILE A 526 -16.97 36.19 -39.71
N LEU A 527 -16.54 34.97 -40.00
CA LEU A 527 -15.46 34.28 -39.29
C LEU A 527 -14.17 34.32 -40.13
N PRO A 528 -12.99 34.50 -39.52
CA PRO A 528 -11.73 34.54 -40.26
C PRO A 528 -11.48 33.22 -41.01
N GLY A 529 -11.30 33.30 -42.33
CA GLY A 529 -11.06 32.13 -43.19
C GLY A 529 -12.31 31.33 -43.55
N ASP A 530 -13.51 31.84 -43.23
CA ASP A 530 -14.78 31.22 -43.56
C ASP A 530 -15.41 31.86 -44.81
N ALA A 531 -15.93 31.03 -45.71
CA ALA A 531 -16.51 31.46 -46.98
C ALA A 531 -18.01 31.80 -46.87
N GLU A 532 -18.68 31.40 -45.78
CA GLU A 532 -20.13 31.50 -45.63
C GLU A 532 -20.53 32.49 -44.52
N PRO A 533 -20.58 33.80 -44.78
CA PRO A 533 -21.03 34.78 -43.78
C PRO A 533 -22.53 34.63 -43.51
N LEU A 534 -22.95 34.86 -42.26
CA LEU A 534 -24.37 34.96 -41.94
C LEU A 534 -24.89 36.35 -42.34
N LEU A 535 -25.80 36.38 -43.31
CA LEU A 535 -26.33 37.62 -43.88
C LEU A 535 -27.73 37.94 -43.33
N MET A 536 -27.91 39.16 -42.86
CA MET A 536 -29.21 39.67 -42.43
C MET A 536 -29.44 41.06 -43.01
N SER A 537 -30.60 41.28 -43.64
CA SER A 537 -31.00 42.60 -44.13
C SER A 537 -32.23 43.09 -43.38
N HIS A 538 -32.25 44.38 -43.06
CA HIS A 538 -33.37 45.06 -42.43
C HIS A 538 -33.57 46.44 -43.05
N LYS A 539 -34.83 46.83 -43.24
CA LYS A 539 -35.20 48.15 -43.74
C LYS A 539 -36.06 48.84 -42.69
N SER A 540 -35.65 50.02 -42.25
CA SER A 540 -36.38 50.81 -41.24
C SER A 540 -36.77 52.14 -41.86
N ALA A 541 -38.07 52.43 -41.91
CA ALA A 541 -38.58 53.71 -42.41
C ALA A 541 -39.08 54.56 -41.23
N ARG A 542 -38.49 55.74 -41.05
CA ARG A 542 -38.81 56.66 -39.96
C ARG A 542 -39.61 57.83 -40.51
N ARG A 543 -40.87 57.90 -40.07
CA ARG A 543 -41.73 59.06 -40.32
C ARG A 543 -41.37 60.16 -39.33
N VAL A 544 -41.67 61.39 -39.70
CA VAL A 544 -41.46 62.55 -38.83
C VAL A 544 -42.35 62.40 -37.58
N PRO A 545 -41.78 62.36 -36.37
CA PRO A 545 -42.53 62.26 -35.12
C PRO A 545 -43.26 63.58 -34.82
N ALA A 546 -44.51 63.71 -35.27
CA ALA A 546 -45.32 64.91 -35.12
C ALA A 546 -45.47 65.37 -33.65
N GLY A 547 -45.48 64.43 -32.70
CA GLY A 547 -45.52 64.72 -31.26
C GLY A 547 -44.29 65.49 -30.75
N LEU A 548 -43.09 65.23 -31.29
CA LEU A 548 -41.88 65.97 -30.92
C LEU A 548 -41.88 67.41 -31.44
N ILE A 549 -42.62 67.67 -32.53
CA ILE A 549 -42.76 69.01 -33.09
C ILE A 549 -43.78 69.83 -32.27
N GLN A 550 -44.86 69.19 -31.81
CA GLN A 550 -45.94 69.83 -31.04
C GLN A 550 -45.53 70.18 -29.60
N GLN A 551 -44.56 69.46 -29.02
CA GLN A 551 -44.09 69.65 -27.65
C GLN A 551 -43.06 70.78 -27.49
N GLN A 552 -42.64 71.42 -28.59
CA GLN A 552 -41.54 72.39 -28.60
C GLN A 552 -42.07 73.83 -28.58
N THR A 553 -41.28 74.76 -28.05
CA THR A 553 -41.66 76.17 -27.89
C THR A 553 -42.02 76.80 -29.25
N PRO A 554 -42.97 77.75 -29.34
CA PRO A 554 -43.51 78.24 -30.62
C PRO A 554 -42.52 78.93 -31.59
N SER A 555 -41.25 79.10 -31.21
CA SER A 555 -40.20 79.75 -32.00
C SER A 555 -38.80 79.24 -31.65
N PRO A 556 -38.47 77.96 -31.95
CA PRO A 556 -37.10 77.49 -31.81
C PRO A 556 -36.21 78.16 -32.85
N ARG A 557 -34.92 78.37 -32.54
CA ARG A 557 -33.95 78.85 -33.55
C ARG A 557 -33.87 77.81 -34.68
N PRO A 558 -33.82 78.25 -35.96
CA PRO A 558 -33.69 77.34 -37.10
C PRO A 558 -32.53 76.36 -36.91
N GLY A 559 -32.79 75.07 -37.11
CA GLY A 559 -31.81 74.00 -37.05
C GLY A 559 -31.77 73.22 -35.73
N ILE A 560 -32.31 73.75 -34.63
CA ILE A 560 -32.39 73.03 -33.34
C ILE A 560 -33.47 71.96 -33.38
N LEU A 561 -34.67 72.33 -33.85
CA LEU A 561 -35.81 71.42 -33.90
C LEU A 561 -35.58 70.30 -34.92
N GLU A 562 -35.03 70.66 -36.08
CA GLU A 562 -34.64 69.72 -37.13
C GLU A 562 -33.59 68.73 -36.61
N ALA A 563 -32.56 69.20 -35.88
CA ALA A 563 -31.55 68.34 -35.26
C ALA A 563 -32.19 67.32 -34.31
N ILE A 564 -33.03 67.76 -33.37
CA ILE A 564 -33.71 66.89 -32.40
C ILE A 564 -34.53 65.81 -33.12
N VAL A 565 -35.27 66.20 -34.16
CA VAL A 565 -36.15 65.29 -34.89
C VAL A 565 -35.34 64.28 -35.71
N TYR A 566 -34.30 64.71 -36.43
CA TYR A 566 -33.42 63.80 -37.18
C TYR A 566 -32.64 62.87 -36.25
N GLU A 567 -32.14 63.36 -35.11
CA GLU A 567 -31.47 62.54 -34.09
C GLU A 567 -32.42 61.51 -33.46
N ALA A 568 -33.68 61.88 -33.21
CA ALA A 568 -34.69 60.94 -32.74
C ALA A 568 -34.95 59.83 -33.79
N MET A 569 -35.11 60.20 -35.06
CA MET A 569 -35.31 59.22 -36.16
C MET A 569 -34.10 58.29 -36.31
N MET A 570 -32.87 58.82 -36.26
CA MET A 570 -31.64 58.02 -36.30
C MET A 570 -31.59 57.07 -35.09
N ARG A 571 -31.71 57.60 -33.87
CA ARG A 571 -31.69 56.80 -32.64
C ARG A 571 -32.70 55.66 -32.68
N GLU A 572 -33.95 55.93 -33.06
CA GLU A 572 -34.97 54.88 -33.14
C GLU A 572 -34.69 53.84 -34.22
N ALA A 573 -34.14 54.24 -35.38
CA ALA A 573 -33.76 53.28 -36.43
C ALA A 573 -32.62 52.35 -35.96
N PHE A 574 -31.65 52.90 -35.24
CA PHE A 574 -30.52 52.17 -34.66
C PHE A 574 -30.91 51.28 -33.47
N ILE A 575 -31.94 51.65 -32.70
CA ILE A 575 -32.54 50.76 -31.68
C ILE A 575 -33.29 49.61 -32.36
N ASP A 576 -34.14 49.91 -33.35
CA ASP A 576 -34.95 48.92 -34.07
C ASP A 576 -34.10 47.88 -34.79
N VAL A 577 -32.99 48.27 -35.44
CA VAL A 577 -32.07 47.27 -36.03
C VAL A 577 -31.42 46.39 -34.97
N GLY A 578 -31.05 46.96 -33.82
CA GLY A 578 -30.49 46.21 -32.70
C GLY A 578 -31.47 45.16 -32.16
N GLU A 579 -32.70 45.59 -31.88
CA GLU A 579 -33.78 44.72 -31.39
C GLU A 579 -34.15 43.65 -32.41
N ARG A 580 -34.32 44.02 -33.69
CA ARG A 580 -34.61 43.08 -34.79
C ARG A 580 -33.51 42.05 -34.99
N TYR A 581 -32.25 42.46 -34.85
CA TYR A 581 -31.12 41.55 -34.98
C TYR A 581 -31.12 40.55 -33.82
N LEU A 582 -31.19 41.04 -32.59
CA LEU A 582 -31.21 40.20 -31.39
C LEU A 582 -32.44 39.28 -31.32
N SER A 583 -33.59 39.72 -31.82
CA SER A 583 -34.80 38.88 -31.85
C SER A 583 -34.72 37.70 -32.82
N LYS A 584 -33.76 37.70 -33.77
CA LYS A 584 -33.47 36.51 -34.59
C LYS A 584 -32.48 35.57 -33.91
N TRP A 585 -31.68 36.09 -32.99
CA TRP A 585 -30.70 35.30 -32.25
C TRP A 585 -31.29 34.65 -31.00
N PHE A 586 -32.23 35.32 -30.35
CA PHE A 586 -32.83 34.86 -29.11
C PHE A 586 -34.33 35.14 -29.05
N ARG A 587 -35.08 34.25 -28.38
CA ARG A 587 -36.50 34.47 -28.05
C ARG A 587 -36.68 35.72 -27.19
N LYS A 588 -37.84 36.37 -27.32
CA LYS A 588 -38.23 37.49 -26.44
C LYS A 588 -38.44 36.96 -25.01
N ARG A 589 -38.06 37.75 -23.99
CA ARG A 589 -38.08 37.34 -22.57
C ARG A 589 -39.47 36.91 -22.05
N ASP A 590 -40.55 37.26 -22.74
CA ASP A 590 -41.93 37.06 -22.28
C ASP A 590 -42.72 36.01 -23.10
N GLU A 591 -42.07 35.27 -24.00
CA GLU A 591 -42.73 34.17 -24.73
C GLU A 591 -42.69 32.87 -23.89
N PRO A 592 -43.82 32.21 -23.62
CA PRO A 592 -43.83 30.91 -22.94
C PRO A 592 -43.12 29.85 -23.78
N LYS A 593 -42.47 28.90 -23.09
CA LYS A 593 -41.56 27.90 -23.66
C LYS A 593 -42.19 27.00 -24.72
#